data_AF-A0A967LQE8-F1
#
_entry.id   AF-A0A967LQE8-F1
#
_cell.length_a   1.000
_cell.length_b   1.000
_cell.length_c   1.000
_cell.angle_alpha   90.00
_cell.angle_beta   90.00
_cell.angle_gamma   90.00
#
_symmetry.space_group_name_H-M   'P 1'
#
loop_
_entity.id
_entity.type
_entity.pdbx_description
1 polymer ?
#
loop_
_entity_poly.entity_id
_entity_poly.type
_entity_poly.pdbx_seq_one_letter_code
_entity_poly.pdbx_strand_id
1 'polypeptide(L)' 'MTERVAHLPIWIWHGEADPVIPVDESRAMAAALEAAGADVRYTELEGVGHNAWDPAYGSEELPRWLLAQRRR' A
#
# COMPACT_ATOMS: atom_id res chain seq x y z
N MET A 1 6.53 -12.91 -7.91
CA MET A 1 5.50 -11.94 -8.35
C MET A 1 6.02 -10.50 -8.25
N THR A 2 6.69 -10.17 -7.14
CA THR A 2 7.38 -8.89 -6.88
C THR A 2 8.25 -8.38 -8.03
N GLU A 3 9.09 -9.24 -8.62
CA GLU A 3 9.98 -8.85 -9.73
C GLU A 3 9.25 -8.25 -10.94
N ARG A 4 7.99 -8.65 -11.18
CA ARG A 4 7.19 -8.13 -12.30
C ARG A 4 6.67 -6.72 -12.07
N VAL A 5 6.63 -6.26 -10.82
CA VAL A 5 5.99 -4.98 -10.44
C VAL A 5 6.92 -4.05 -9.66
N ALA A 6 8.09 -4.51 -9.23
CA ALA A 6 9.04 -3.72 -8.42
C ALA A 6 9.55 -2.43 -9.10
N HIS A 7 9.41 -2.33 -10.43
CA HIS A 7 9.75 -1.12 -11.18
C HIS A 7 8.65 -0.03 -11.12
N LEU A 8 7.48 -0.34 -10.57
CA LEU A 8 6.36 0.59 -10.41
C LEU A 8 6.39 1.21 -9.01
N PRO A 9 6.05 2.50 -8.88
CA PRO A 9 5.76 3.09 -7.58
C PRO A 9 4.46 2.48 -7.03
N ILE A 10 4.49 1.99 -5.80
CA ILE A 10 3.38 1.27 -5.16
C ILE A 10 3.07 1.91 -3.81
N TRP A 11 1.79 2.14 -3.51
CA TRP A 11 1.35 2.57 -2.18
C TRP A 11 0.26 1.63 -1.68
N ILE A 12 0.56 0.89 -0.61
CA ILE A 12 -0.32 -0.06 0.05
C ILE A 12 -1.00 0.61 1.24
N TRP A 13 -2.31 0.43 1.36
CA TRP A 13 -3.11 0.82 2.51
C TRP A 13 -3.80 -0.42 3.09
N HIS A 14 -3.79 -0.59 4.40
CA HIS A 14 -4.44 -1.75 5.05
C HIS A 14 -4.97 -1.38 6.44
N GLY A 15 -6.13 -1.91 6.81
CA GLY A 15 -6.69 -1.78 8.16
C GLY A 15 -6.04 -2.75 9.15
N GLU A 16 -5.47 -2.25 10.24
CA GLU A 16 -4.82 -3.10 11.25
C GLU A 16 -5.78 -4.12 11.88
N ALA A 17 -7.06 -3.76 11.99
CA ALA A 17 -8.11 -4.59 12.56
C ALA A 17 -8.99 -5.28 11.49
N ASP A 18 -8.49 -5.47 10.26
CA ASP A 18 -9.24 -6.14 9.19
C ASP A 18 -9.54 -7.61 9.58
N PRO A 19 -10.83 -7.99 9.75
CA PRO A 19 -11.21 -9.34 10.14
C PRO A 19 -11.34 -10.30 8.95
N VAL A 20 -11.26 -9.79 7.71
CA VAL A 20 -11.46 -10.54 6.46
C VAL A 20 -10.11 -10.92 5.85
N ILE A 21 -9.18 -9.98 5.79
CA ILE A 21 -7.82 -10.20 5.28
C ILE A 21 -6.85 -9.81 6.39
N PRO A 22 -6.01 -10.74 6.89
CA PRO A 22 -5.00 -10.40 7.89
C PRO A 22 -4.05 -9.31 7.39
N VAL A 23 -3.81 -8.29 8.21
CA VAL A 23 -2.88 -7.18 7.89
C VAL A 23 -1.48 -7.66 7.53
N ASP A 24 -1.07 -8.83 8.06
CA ASP A 24 0.21 -9.47 7.78
C ASP A 24 0.43 -9.78 6.28
N GLU A 25 -0.63 -9.98 5.49
CA GLU A 25 -0.52 -10.17 4.04
C GLU A 25 0.07 -8.91 3.37
N SER A 26 -0.36 -7.72 3.80
CA SER A 26 0.19 -6.46 3.29
C SER A 26 1.56 -6.13 3.87
N ARG A 27 1.83 -6.46 5.14
CA ARG A 27 3.18 -6.35 5.72
C ARG A 27 4.18 -7.21 4.96
N ALA A 28 3.83 -8.46 4.66
CA ALA A 28 4.66 -9.38 3.90
C ALA A 28 4.92 -8.87 2.47
N MET A 29 3.89 -8.33 1.80
CA MET A 29 4.03 -7.75 0.48
C MET A 29 4.90 -6.49 0.48
N ALA A 30 4.72 -5.59 1.46
CA ALA A 30 5.54 -4.40 1.64
C ALA A 30 7.01 -4.81 1.83
N ALA A 31 7.31 -5.72 2.76
CA ALA A 31 8.67 -6.20 3.00
C ALA A 31 9.30 -6.87 1.77
N ALA A 32 8.52 -7.65 1.01
CA ALA A 32 9.01 -8.25 -0.23
C ALA A 32 9.33 -7.21 -1.32
N LEU A 33 8.50 -6.17 -1.45
CA LEU A 33 8.73 -5.06 -2.38
C LEU A 33 9.94 -4.21 -1.98
N GLU A 34 10.09 -3.91 -0.69
CA GLU A 34 11.27 -3.23 -0.14
C GLU A 34 12.55 -4.04 -0.41
N ALA A 35 12.54 -5.35 -0.13
CA ALA A 35 13.66 -6.24 -0.40
C ALA A 35 14.02 -6.33 -1.90
N ALA A 36 13.05 -6.12 -2.79
CA ALA A 36 13.25 -6.06 -4.23
C ALA A 36 13.71 -4.67 -4.73
N GLY A 37 13.89 -3.69 -3.84
CA GLY A 37 14.30 -2.33 -4.20
C GLY A 37 13.21 -1.50 -4.86
N ALA A 38 11.93 -1.86 -4.67
CA ALA A 38 10.81 -1.10 -5.20
C ALA A 38 10.62 0.23 -4.44
N ASP A 39 10.08 1.24 -5.12
CA ASP A 39 9.52 2.44 -4.47
C ASP A 39 8.14 2.08 -3.90
N VAL A 40 8.14 1.53 -2.69
CA VAL A 40 6.92 1.14 -1.98
C VAL A 40 6.67 2.04 -0.78
N ARG A 41 5.42 2.47 -0.64
CA ARG A 41 4.88 3.11 0.56
C ARG A 41 3.87 2.19 1.20
N TYR A 42 3.89 2.10 2.52
CA TYR A 42 2.92 1.32 3.29
C TYR A 42 2.26 2.20 4.35
N THR A 43 0.93 2.16 4.40
CA THR A 43 0.13 2.85 5.42
C THR A 43 -0.79 1.83 6.08
N GLU A 44 -0.47 1.52 7.32
CA GLU A 44 -1.30 0.71 8.21
C GLU A 44 -2.21 1.62 9.03
N LEU A 45 -3.50 1.32 9.05
CA LEU A 45 -4.53 2.15 9.68
C LEU A 45 -4.98 1.50 10.99
N GLU A 46 -4.52 2.05 12.11
CA GLU A 46 -4.83 1.57 13.47
C GLU A 46 -6.35 1.52 13.71
N GLY A 47 -6.85 0.39 14.22
CA GLY A 47 -8.27 0.19 14.54
C GLY A 47 -9.23 0.15 13.34
N VAL A 48 -8.75 0.36 12.11
CA VAL A 48 -9.58 0.27 10.89
C VAL A 48 -9.73 -1.18 10.49
N GLY A 49 -10.98 -1.59 10.24
CA GLY A 49 -11.30 -2.92 9.71
C GLY A 49 -11.13 -3.04 8.21
N HIS A 50 -11.93 -3.89 7.57
CA HIS A 50 -11.80 -4.19 6.13
C HIS A 50 -11.95 -2.95 5.21
N ASN A 51 -12.70 -1.93 5.63
CA ASN A 51 -12.94 -0.71 4.85
C ASN A 51 -11.75 0.28 4.92
N ALA A 52 -10.58 -0.14 4.46
CA ALA A 52 -9.38 0.71 4.40
C ALA A 52 -9.40 1.70 3.21
N TRP A 53 -10.28 1.49 2.24
CA TRP A 53 -10.37 2.35 1.05
C TRP A 53 -11.02 3.71 1.33
N ASP A 54 -11.96 3.81 2.27
CA ASP A 54 -12.55 5.10 2.62
C ASP A 54 -11.49 6.08 3.19
N PRO A 55 -10.64 5.70 4.17
CA PRO A 55 -9.50 6.53 4.59
C PRO A 55 -8.49 6.80 3.47
N ALA A 56 -8.20 5.80 2.62
CA ALA A 56 -7.25 5.96 1.53
C ALA A 56 -7.75 7.00 0.49
N TYR A 57 -8.99 6.90 0.03
CA TYR A 57 -9.59 7.85 -0.91
C TYR A 57 -9.96 9.19 -0.24
N GLY A 58 -10.15 9.21 1.08
CA GLY A 58 -10.29 10.43 1.87
C GLY A 58 -8.99 11.19 2.09
N SER A 59 -7.83 10.58 1.81
CA SER A 59 -6.52 11.22 1.93
C SER A 59 -6.31 12.28 0.84
N GLU A 60 -5.93 13.50 1.25
CA GLU A 60 -5.49 14.53 0.30
C GLU A 60 -4.16 14.19 -0.39
N GLU A 61 -3.35 13.31 0.22
CA GLU A 61 -2.02 12.94 -0.27
C GLU A 61 -2.07 11.87 -1.35
N LEU A 62 -3.07 10.98 -1.32
CA LEU A 62 -3.22 9.93 -2.33
C LEU A 62 -3.31 10.47 -3.76
N PRO A 63 -4.21 11.42 -4.10
CA PRO A 63 -4.29 11.96 -5.46
C PRO A 63 -3.03 12.73 -5.86
N ARG A 64 -2.40 13.45 -4.92
CA ARG A 64 -1.13 14.18 -5.18
C ARG A 64 -0.02 13.20 -5.52
N TRP A 65 0.14 12.15 -4.73
CA TRP A 65 1.12 11.10 -4.99
C TRP A 65 0.85 10.38 -6.31
N LEU A 66 -0.39 9.97 -6.55
CA LEU A 66 -0.76 9.22 -7.76
C LEU A 66 -0.46 10.03 -9.03
N LEU A 67 -0.82 11.31 -9.05
CA LEU A 67 -0.63 12.19 -10.20
C LEU A 67 0.82 12.66 -10.38
N ALA A 68 1.67 12.52 -9.36
CA ALA A 68 3.10 12.78 -9.47
C ALA A 68 3.85 11.66 -10.21
N GLN A 69 3.27 10.46 -10.32
CA GLN A 69 3.95 9.32 -10.94
C GLN A 69 4.07 9.50 -12.46
N ARG A 70 5.17 9.00 -13.01
CA ARG A 70 5.44 8.99 -14.46
C ARG A 70 5.96 7.62 -14.84
N ARG A 71 5.50 7.10 -15.98
CA ARG A 71 6.10 5.92 -16.59
C ARG A 71 7.52 6.30 -17.03
N ARG A 72 8.51 5.61 -16.47
CA ARG A 72 9.90 5.69 -16.93
C ARG A 72 10.11 4.84 -18.17
#